data_AF-A0A2P4P8G3-F1
#
_entry.id   AF-A0A2P4P8G3-F1
#
_cell.length_a   1.000
_cell.length_b   1.000
_cell.length_c   1.000
_cell.angle_alpha   90.00
_cell.angle_beta   90.00
_cell.angle_gamma   90.00
#
_symmetry.space_group_name_H-M   'P 1'
#
loop_
_entity.id
_entity.type
_entity.pdbx_description
1 polymer ?
#
loop_
_entity_poly.entity_id
_entity_poly.type
_entity_poly.pdbx_seq_one_letter_code
_entity_poly.pdbx_strand_id
1 'polypeptide(L)' 'FEDVKQIGEGGFAKVYSATWIDGKTEYDKQDDGSWKKEEPEPMKVALKRLNGSQNMSAEYYLNEVCLINKINIYVLLMTC' A
#
# COMPACT_ATOMS: atom_id res chain seq x y z
N PHE A 1 -5.43 3.59 9.30
CA PHE A 1 -4.26 4.47 9.07
C PHE A 1 -4.35 5.66 10.00
N GLU A 2 -3.21 6.13 10.49
CA GLU A 2 -3.07 7.33 11.32
C GLU A 2 -2.05 8.29 10.71
N ASP A 3 -1.99 9.53 11.21
CA ASP A 3 -1.04 10.56 10.78
C ASP A 3 -0.96 10.79 9.27
N VAL A 4 -2.10 10.67 8.57
CA VAL A 4 -2.15 10.81 7.12
C VAL A 4 -1.86 12.26 6.72
N LYS A 5 -0.77 12.48 5.99
CA LYS A 5 -0.33 13.80 5.53
C LYS A 5 0.02 13.75 4.05
N GLN A 6 -0.46 14.73 3.27
CA GLN A 6 -0.05 14.84 1.87
C GLN A 6 1.43 15.25 1.80
N ILE A 7 2.22 14.50 1.04
CA ILE A 7 3.65 14.75 0.85
C ILE A 7 4.00 15.16 -0.58
N GLY A 8 3.06 14.97 -1.53
CA GLY A 8 3.26 15.39 -2.90
C GLY A 8 2.00 15.28 -3.75
N GLU A 9 2.00 16.02 -4.84
CA GLU A 9 0.97 15.97 -5.88
C GLU A 9 1.65 16.07 -7.24
N GLY A 10 1.33 15.14 -8.12
CA GLY A 10 1.73 15.17 -9.52
C GLY A 10 0.50 15.19 -10.42
N GLY A 11 0.73 15.28 -11.74
CA GLY A 11 -0.37 15.35 -12.71
C GLY A 11 -1.36 14.18 -12.67
N PHE A 12 -0.90 13.00 -12.23
CA PHE A 12 -1.69 11.76 -12.25
C PHE A 12 -2.11 11.27 -10.86
N ALA A 13 -1.50 11.77 -9.79
CA ALA A 13 -1.75 11.24 -8.45
C ALA A 13 -1.35 12.20 -7.33
N LYS A 14 -2.01 12.03 -6.18
CA LYS A 14 -1.60 12.59 -4.89
C LYS A 14 -0.90 11.51 -4.07
N VAL A 15 0.15 11.88 -3.35
CA VAL A 15 0.91 10.98 -2.48
C VAL A 15 0.80 11.47 -1.04
N TYR A 16 0.52 10.54 -0.13
CA TYR A 16 0.36 10.77 1.29
C TYR A 16 1.33 9.88 2.07
N SER A 17 1.93 10.39 3.14
CA SER A 17 2.55 9.58 4.18
C SER A 17 1.50 9.21 5.21
N ALA A 18 1.52 7.99 5.73
CA ALA A 18 0.66 7.57 6.82
C ALA A 18 1.35 6.54 7.71
N THR A 19 0.84 6.37 8.92
CA THR A 19 1.17 5.24 9.79
C THR A 19 0.12 4.14 9.57
N TRP A 20 0.55 2.96 9.15
CA TRP A 20 -0.28 1.78 9.05
C TRP A 20 -0.26 1.02 10.38
N ILE A 21 -1.29 1.22 11.18
CA ILE A 21 -1.41 0.66 12.54
C ILE A 21 -1.49 -0.86 12.58
N ASP A 22 -2.11 -1.49 11.59
CA ASP A 22 -2.27 -2.94 11.56
C ASP A 22 -1.00 -3.67 11.13
N GLY A 23 0.02 -2.92 10.69
CA GLY A 23 1.31 -3.42 10.24
C GLY A 23 1.23 -4.39 9.06
N LYS A 24 2.41 -4.82 8.58
CA LYS A 24 2.49 -5.90 7.61
C LYS A 24 2.33 -7.22 8.34
N THR A 25 1.45 -8.08 7.84
CA THR A 25 1.39 -9.46 8.33
C THR A 25 2.48 -10.27 7.63
N GLU A 26 3.44 -10.74 8.43
CA GLU A 26 4.53 -11.61 7.97
C GLU A 26 4.44 -12.98 8.65
N TYR A 27 4.96 -13.99 7.96
CA TYR A 27 4.99 -15.36 8.45
C TYR A 27 6.40 -15.90 8.30
N ASP A 28 6.96 -16.32 9.42
CA ASP A 28 8.27 -16.94 9.45
C ASP A 28 8.15 -18.45 9.52
N LYS A 29 8.96 -19.12 8.70
CA LYS A 29 9.11 -20.57 8.76
C LYS A 29 10.10 -20.91 9.86
N GLN A 30 9.65 -21.70 10.82
CA GLN A 30 10.48 -22.20 11.92
C GLN A 30 11.26 -23.45 11.51
N ASP A 31 12.29 -23.79 12.29
CA ASP A 31 13.15 -24.96 12.07
C ASP A 31 12.38 -26.29 12.13
N ASP A 32 11.29 -26.33 12.89
CA ASP A 32 10.38 -27.49 12.98
C ASP A 32 9.42 -27.60 11.78
N GLY A 33 9.52 -26.68 10.82
CA GLY A 33 8.68 -26.61 9.62
C GLY A 33 7.32 -25.95 9.83
N SER A 34 6.99 -25.49 11.05
CA SER A 34 5.78 -24.71 11.33
C SER A 34 5.91 -23.27 10.84
N TRP A 35 4.76 -22.60 10.67
CA TRP A 35 4.71 -21.18 10.34
C TRP A 35 4.28 -20.39 11.58
N LYS A 36 5.06 -19.38 11.94
CA LYS A 36 4.72 -18.44 13.00
C LYS A 36 4.32 -17.12 12.38
N LYS A 37 3.14 -16.63 12.76
CA LYS A 37 2.72 -15.27 12.40
C LYS A 37 3.54 -14.29 13.24
N GLU A 38 4.23 -13.36 12.60
CA GLU A 38 4.88 -12.25 13.29
C GLU A 38 3.82 -11.30 13.85
N GLU A 39 4.09 -10.72 15.03
CA GLU A 39 3.25 -9.66 15.55
C GLU A 39 3.43 -8.42 14.68
N PRO A 40 2.36 -7.94 14.03
CA PRO A 40 2.51 -6.81 13.13
C PRO A 40 2.76 -5.53 13.94
N GLU A 41 3.75 -4.76 13.51
CA GLU A 41 4.06 -3.47 14.13
C GLU A 41 3.59 -2.30 13.26
N PRO A 42 3.15 -1.18 13.88
CA PRO A 42 2.83 0.03 13.15
C PRO A 42 4.03 0.52 12.32
N MET A 43 3.80 0.74 11.02
CA MET A 43 4.87 1.18 10.12
C MET A 43 4.49 2.38 9.27
N LYS A 44 5.49 3.17 8.86
CA LYS A 44 5.28 4.29 7.94
C LYS A 44 5.13 3.78 6.52
N VAL A 45 4.07 4.20 5.85
CA VAL A 45 3.73 3.82 4.48
C VAL A 45 3.49 5.05 3.62
N ALA A 46 3.62 4.88 2.30
CA ALA A 46 3.24 5.87 1.30
C ALA A 46 1.95 5.42 0.61
N LEU A 47 0.91 6.22 0.73
CA LEU A 47 -0.38 6.02 0.05
C LEU A 47 -0.39 6.85 -1.23
N LYS A 48 -0.64 6.23 -2.37
CA LYS A 48 -0.79 6.92 -3.66
C LYS A 48 -2.25 6.89 -4.08
N ARG A 49 -2.87 8.05 -4.27
CA ARG A 49 -4.23 8.20 -4.77
C ARG A 49 -4.19 8.68 -6.21
N LEU A 50 -4.73 7.89 -7.14
CA LEU A 50 -4.83 8.27 -8.55
C LEU A 50 -5.92 9.33 -8.75
N ASN A 51 -5.63 10.31 -9.61
CA ASN A 51 -6.60 11.34 -10.00
C ASN A 51 -7.68 10.70 -10.88
N GLY A 52 -8.95 11.03 -10.66
CA GLY A 52 -10.07 10.51 -11.48
C GLY A 52 -10.53 9.08 -11.15
N SER A 53 -10.16 8.53 -9.98
CA SER A 53 -10.52 7.16 -9.56
C SER A 53 -12.02 6.87 -9.46
N GLN A 54 -12.88 7.89 -9.54
CA GLN A 54 -14.34 7.71 -9.50
C GLN A 54 -14.94 7.20 -10.83
N ASN A 55 -14.21 7.29 -11.96
CA ASN A 55 -14.68 6.86 -13.29
C ASN A 55 -13.72 5.85 -13.97
N MET A 56 -12.85 5.22 -13.20
CA MET A 56 -11.78 4.37 -13.74
C MET A 56 -12.26 2.92 -13.87
N SER A 57 -12.12 2.33 -15.07
CA SER A 57 -12.45 0.91 -15.26
C SER A 57 -11.50 0.02 -14.45
N ALA A 58 -12.00 -1.11 -13.95
CA ALA A 58 -11.19 -2.06 -13.19
C ALA A 58 -9.94 -2.52 -13.96
N GLU A 59 -10.01 -2.57 -15.29
CA GLU A 59 -8.90 -2.93 -16.17
C GLU A 59 -7.75 -1.91 -16.15
N TYR A 60 -8.05 -0.60 -16.22
CA TYR A 60 -7.04 0.44 -16.14
C TYR A 60 -6.38 0.47 -14.76
N TYR A 61 -7.20 0.31 -13.71
CA TYR A 61 -6.73 0.19 -12.34
C TYR A 61 -5.77 -0.99 -12.18
N LEU A 62 -6.15 -2.18 -12.63
CA LEU A 62 -5.32 -3.39 -12.56
C LEU A 62 -4.01 -3.25 -13.33
N ASN A 63 -4.03 -2.63 -14.52
CA ASN A 63 -2.82 -2.43 -15.31
C ASN A 63 -1.81 -1.51 -14.59
N GLU A 64 -2.27 -0.40 -14.01
CA GLU A 64 -1.38 0.49 -13.25
C GLU A 64 -0.90 -0.15 -11.94
N VAL A 65 -1.76 -0.84 -11.19
CA VAL A 65 -1.36 -1.57 -9.98
C VAL A 65 -0.28 -2.61 -10.30
N CYS A 66 -0.45 -3.36 -11.40
CA CYS A 66 0.49 -4.40 -11.80
C CYS A 66 1.85 -3.82 -12.26
N LEU A 67 1.85 -2.62 -12.87
CA LEU A 67 3.07 -1.88 -13.21
C LEU A 67 3.78 -1.33 -11.97
N ILE A 68 3.03 -0.79 -11.00
CA ILE A 68 3.58 -0.24 -9.76
C ILE A 68 4.18 -1.35 -8.89
N ASN A 69 3.56 -2.53 -8.79
CA ASN A 69 4.11 -3.66 -8.02
C ASN A 69 5.44 -4.20 -8.59
N LYS A 70 5.75 -3.95 -9.87
CA LYS A 70 7.06 -4.30 -10.47
C LYS A 70 8.18 -3.35 -10.01
N ILE A 71 7.86 -2.19 -9.45
CA ILE A 71 8.80 -1.22 -8.91
C ILE A 71 8.59 -1.23 -7.38
N ASN A 72 9.37 -2.02 -6.64
CA ASN A 72 9.33 -2.22 -5.18
C ASN A 72 8.90 -1.00 -4.34
N ILE A 73 7.61 -0.70 -4.27
CA ILE A 73 7.00 0.33 -3.45
C ILE A 73 5.75 -0.32 -2.87
N TYR A 74 5.70 -0.46 -1.54
CA TYR A 74 4.53 -0.93 -0.81
C TYR A 74 3.43 0.13 -0.91
N VAL A 75 2.69 0.15 -2.02
CA VAL A 75 1.55 1.06 -2.25
C VAL A 75 0.29 0.38 -1.73
N LEU A 76 -0.22 0.82 -0.57
CA LEU A 76 -1.60 0.52 -0.20
C LEU A 76 -2.52 1.55 -0.89
N LEU A 77 -3.38 1.07 -1.80
CA LEU A 77 -4.38 1.88 -2.48
C LEU A 77 -5.63 1.97 -1.59
N MET A 78 -5.96 3.16 -1.11
CA MET A 78 -7.27 3.41 -0.52
C MET A 78 -8.29 3.59 -1.65
N THR A 79 -9.05 2.55 -1.94
CA THR A 79 -10.31 2.68 -2.70
C THR A 79 -11.27 3.52 -1.85
N CYS A 80 -11.80 4.60 -2.44
CA CYS A 80 -12.85 5.41 -1.82
C CYS A 80 -14.18 4.65 -1.83
#